data_AF-A0A5Q2N002-F1
#
_entry.id   AF-A0A5Q2N002-F1
#
_cell.length_a   1.000
_cell.length_b   1.000
_cell.length_c   1.000
_cell.angle_alpha   90.00
_cell.angle_beta   90.00
_cell.angle_gamma   90.00
#
_symmetry.space_group_name_H-M   'P 1'
#
loop_
_entity.id
_entity.type
_entity.pdbx_description
1 polymer ?
#
loop_
_entity_poly.entity_id
_entity_poly.type
_entity_poly.pdbx_seq_one_letter_code
_entity_poly.pdbx_strand_id
1 'polypeptide(L)'
;MLLSADELGEIYNQLSVLNPQGLEGAISDAIKNQGKGYYPGEYLTEGHIILGLEKKDKDLIVYTIASTGWFGFENAIFTKTSGTGAIPTVMTFTYNELGEYELLDYQEPRDGSEYAPSLKKLFPESLQKPLLSGNIDTTDLDRQQEAQAEVYLQNIGRSAQVQIDYVEKQLPEIDVTASNKLFSELSKHDSFLNNCPYWLGTREEIEEGIRYIYETAQSKADDGTDLITFSKTKEDGAMVEKRVYMIVGQEPMPIYP
;
A
#
# COMPACT_ATOMS: atom_id res chain seq x y z
N MET A 1 -22.14 4.20 -10.36
CA MET A 1 -22.36 3.44 -11.61
C MET A 1 -20.98 3.26 -12.18
N LEU A 2 -20.55 2.01 -12.33
CA LEU A 2 -19.27 1.69 -12.94
C LEU A 2 -19.49 1.70 -14.45
N LEU A 3 -18.69 2.47 -15.18
CA LEU A 3 -18.81 2.46 -16.64
C LEU A 3 -18.21 1.17 -17.16
N SER A 4 -18.96 0.43 -17.96
CA SER A 4 -18.45 -0.71 -18.72
C SER A 4 -17.43 -0.25 -19.77
N ALA A 5 -16.64 -1.19 -20.29
CA ALA A 5 -15.68 -0.91 -21.35
C ALA A 5 -16.35 -0.32 -22.61
N ASP A 6 -17.56 -0.78 -22.94
CA ASP A 6 -18.33 -0.27 -24.08
C ASP A 6 -18.81 1.17 -23.82
N GLU A 7 -19.34 1.45 -22.61
CA GLU A 7 -19.75 2.80 -22.22
C GLU A 7 -18.56 3.77 -22.18
N LEU A 8 -17.40 3.34 -21.66
CA LEU A 8 -16.17 4.12 -21.70
C LEU A 8 -15.73 4.40 -23.14
N GLY A 9 -15.77 3.38 -24.02
CA GLY A 9 -15.48 3.54 -25.44
C GLY A 9 -16.40 4.56 -26.12
N GLU A 10 -17.71 4.52 -25.83
CA GLU A 10 -18.67 5.50 -26.32
C GLU A 10 -18.35 6.91 -25.79
N ILE A 11 -18.05 7.07 -24.51
CA ILE A 11 -17.70 8.37 -23.92
C ILE A 11 -16.41 8.91 -24.52
N TYR A 12 -15.37 8.08 -24.66
CA TYR A 12 -14.11 8.46 -25.30
C TYR A 12 -14.35 8.97 -26.72
N ASN A 13 -15.21 8.29 -27.49
CA ASN A 13 -15.58 8.72 -28.83
C ASN A 13 -16.38 10.03 -28.83
N GLN A 14 -17.41 10.14 -28.00
CA GLN A 14 -18.25 11.33 -27.89
C GLN A 14 -17.45 12.57 -27.48
N LEU A 15 -16.55 12.41 -26.52
CA LEU A 15 -15.68 13.49 -26.07
C LEU A 15 -14.49 13.70 -27.01
N SER A 16 -14.22 12.83 -27.98
CA SER A 16 -12.99 12.88 -28.80
C SER A 16 -11.73 12.86 -27.91
N VAL A 17 -11.62 11.87 -27.03
CA VAL A 17 -10.40 11.58 -26.27
C VAL A 17 -9.36 10.99 -27.24
N LEU A 18 -8.28 11.74 -27.48
CA LEU A 18 -7.32 11.45 -28.56
C LEU A 18 -6.51 10.17 -28.32
N ASN A 19 -6.14 9.90 -27.07
CA ASN A 19 -5.31 8.77 -26.70
C ASN A 19 -5.80 8.13 -25.39
N PRO A 20 -6.85 7.28 -25.43
CA PRO A 20 -7.39 6.66 -24.23
C PRO A 20 -6.35 5.87 -23.42
N GLN A 21 -5.47 5.12 -24.08
CA GLN A 21 -4.40 4.38 -23.38
C GLN A 21 -3.40 5.32 -22.68
N GLY A 22 -3.09 6.47 -23.29
CA GLY A 22 -2.28 7.51 -22.67
C GLY A 22 -2.95 8.14 -21.45
N LEU A 23 -4.28 8.29 -21.47
CA LEU A 23 -5.04 8.78 -20.32
C LEU A 23 -5.02 7.77 -19.17
N GLU A 24 -5.27 6.49 -19.44
CA GLU A 24 -5.17 5.41 -18.43
C GLU A 24 -3.78 5.39 -17.78
N GLY A 25 -2.72 5.53 -18.58
CA GLY A 25 -1.34 5.66 -18.08
C GLY A 25 -1.13 6.89 -17.20
N ALA A 26 -1.64 8.06 -17.62
CA ALA A 26 -1.53 9.30 -16.85
C ALA A 26 -2.31 9.25 -15.52
N ILE A 27 -3.46 8.57 -15.49
CA ILE A 27 -4.23 8.31 -14.27
C ILE A 27 -3.43 7.40 -13.33
N SER A 28 -2.90 6.29 -13.84
CA SER A 28 -2.05 5.36 -13.07
C SER A 28 -0.85 6.07 -12.45
N ASP A 29 -0.15 6.89 -13.23
CA ASP A 29 1.00 7.67 -12.78
C ASP A 29 0.61 8.71 -11.73
N ALA A 30 -0.52 9.40 -11.89
CA ALA A 30 -1.04 10.35 -10.91
C ALA A 30 -1.32 9.68 -9.55
N ILE A 31 -2.00 8.52 -9.56
CA ILE A 31 -2.32 7.77 -8.33
C ILE A 31 -1.05 7.26 -7.67
N LYS A 32 -0.11 6.68 -8.42
CA LYS A 32 1.18 6.22 -7.86
C LYS A 32 2.00 7.38 -7.31
N ASN A 33 1.99 8.54 -7.97
CA ASN A 33 2.70 9.70 -7.43
C ASN A 33 2.11 10.18 -6.10
N GLN A 34 0.79 10.17 -5.95
CA GLN A 34 0.13 10.42 -4.67
C GLN A 34 0.48 9.35 -3.62
N GLY A 35 0.52 8.08 -4.04
CA GLY A 35 0.83 6.93 -3.18
C GLY A 35 2.25 6.93 -2.58
N LYS A 36 3.19 7.69 -3.14
CA LYS A 36 4.55 7.89 -2.56
C LYS A 36 4.53 8.56 -1.19
N GLY A 37 3.42 9.17 -0.79
CA GLY A 37 3.25 9.75 0.55
C GLY A 37 3.06 8.73 1.68
N TYR A 38 2.73 7.47 1.36
CA TYR A 38 2.57 6.40 2.35
C TYR A 38 3.90 5.77 2.75
N TYR A 39 3.91 5.01 3.84
CA TYR A 39 5.10 4.30 4.31
C TYR A 39 5.61 3.37 3.19
N PRO A 40 6.85 3.54 2.72
CA PRO A 40 7.33 2.81 1.54
C PRO A 40 7.43 1.32 1.83
N GLY A 41 7.04 0.53 0.85
CA GLY A 41 7.38 -0.88 0.73
C GLY A 41 8.36 -1.09 -0.43
N GLU A 42 8.38 -2.30 -0.96
CA GLU A 42 9.23 -2.68 -2.08
C GLU A 42 8.70 -2.22 -3.44
N TYR A 43 7.38 -2.32 -3.65
CA TYR A 43 6.76 -1.95 -4.92
C TYR A 43 5.42 -1.24 -4.73
N LEU A 44 5.21 -0.15 -5.47
CA LEU A 44 3.99 0.65 -5.40
C LEU A 44 3.04 0.27 -6.54
N THR A 45 1.81 -0.09 -6.18
CA THR A 45 0.73 -0.42 -7.10
C THR A 45 -0.44 0.55 -6.93
N GLU A 46 -1.36 0.52 -7.89
CA GLU A 46 -2.60 1.27 -7.86
C GLU A 46 -3.74 0.45 -8.44
N GLY A 47 -4.96 0.83 -8.11
CA GLY A 47 -6.14 0.42 -8.86
C GLY A 47 -7.03 1.63 -9.08
N HIS A 48 -7.72 1.66 -10.21
CA HIS A 48 -8.71 2.70 -10.45
C HIS A 48 -9.90 2.23 -11.27
N ILE A 49 -10.99 2.98 -11.12
CA ILE A 49 -12.24 2.84 -11.85
C ILE A 49 -12.63 4.23 -12.34
N ILE A 50 -12.84 4.40 -13.64
CA ILE A 50 -13.37 5.64 -14.22
C ILE A 50 -14.90 5.62 -14.11
N LEU A 51 -15.44 6.63 -13.43
CA LEU A 51 -16.88 6.82 -13.22
C LEU A 51 -17.50 7.78 -14.23
N GLY A 52 -16.68 8.65 -14.82
CA GLY A 52 -17.14 9.68 -15.75
C GLY A 52 -16.01 10.59 -16.19
N LEU A 53 -16.26 11.25 -17.33
CA LEU A 53 -15.35 12.19 -17.96
C LEU A 53 -16.13 13.45 -18.30
N GLU A 54 -15.49 14.59 -18.13
CA GLU A 54 -16.05 15.89 -18.49
C GLU A 54 -14.97 16.74 -19.16
N LYS A 55 -15.25 17.22 -20.37
CA LYS A 55 -14.39 18.20 -21.04
C LYS A 55 -14.80 19.60 -20.63
N LYS A 56 -13.83 20.39 -20.19
CA LYS A 56 -14.01 21.80 -19.84
C LYS A 56 -12.90 22.62 -20.49
N ASP A 57 -13.28 23.36 -21.54
CA ASP A 57 -12.34 24.09 -22.38
C ASP A 57 -11.22 23.20 -22.93
N LYS A 58 -9.99 23.37 -22.45
CA LYS A 58 -8.78 22.60 -22.84
C LYS A 58 -8.39 21.53 -21.82
N ASP A 59 -9.21 21.34 -20.79
CA ASP A 59 -8.96 20.41 -19.71
C ASP A 59 -9.94 19.24 -19.77
N LEU A 60 -9.50 18.09 -19.26
CA LEU A 60 -10.28 16.88 -19.10
C LEU A 60 -10.35 16.57 -17.61
N ILE A 61 -11.56 16.58 -17.06
CA ILE A 61 -11.83 16.16 -15.69
C ILE A 61 -12.22 14.69 -15.72
N VAL A 62 -11.55 13.90 -14.88
CA VAL A 62 -11.77 12.48 -14.71
C VAL A 62 -12.29 12.23 -13.30
N TYR A 63 -13.48 11.66 -13.20
CA TYR A 63 -14.07 11.24 -11.94
C TYR A 63 -13.77 9.76 -11.74
N THR A 64 -13.09 9.41 -10.67
CA THR A 64 -12.61 8.05 -10.41
C THR A 64 -12.96 7.57 -9.00
N ILE A 65 -12.85 6.26 -8.79
CA ILE A 65 -12.44 5.71 -7.51
C ILE A 65 -11.04 5.15 -7.71
N ALA A 66 -10.13 5.49 -6.80
CA ALA A 66 -8.75 5.05 -6.85
C ALA A 66 -8.31 4.44 -5.51
N SER A 67 -7.32 3.55 -5.58
CA SER A 67 -6.60 3.03 -4.42
C SER A 67 -5.12 2.90 -4.76
N THR A 68 -4.27 2.91 -3.73
CA THR A 68 -2.84 2.66 -3.87
C THR A 68 -2.35 1.69 -2.79
N GLY A 69 -1.30 0.94 -3.09
CA GLY A 69 -0.73 -0.02 -2.17
C GLY A 69 0.77 -0.17 -2.33
N TRP A 70 1.52 0.03 -1.25
CA TRP A 70 2.89 -0.45 -1.16
C TRP A 70 2.87 -1.93 -0.78
N PHE A 71 3.52 -2.74 -1.59
CA PHE A 71 3.71 -4.16 -1.35
C PHE A 71 5.10 -4.43 -0.78
N GLY A 72 5.18 -5.39 0.12
CA GLY A 72 6.42 -5.90 0.69
C GLY A 72 6.24 -7.35 1.12
N PHE A 73 7.35 -8.04 1.39
CA PHE A 73 7.29 -9.41 1.88
C PHE A 73 7.04 -9.42 3.39
N GLU A 74 5.99 -10.13 3.80
CA GLU A 74 5.74 -10.53 5.19
C GLU A 74 5.48 -12.04 5.21
N ASN A 75 6.24 -12.80 6.01
CA ASN A 75 6.12 -14.27 6.08
C ASN A 75 6.16 -14.96 4.70
N ALA A 76 7.08 -14.51 3.83
CA ALA A 76 7.25 -14.97 2.44
C ALA A 76 6.05 -14.72 1.50
N ILE A 77 5.03 -13.98 1.96
CA ILE A 77 3.89 -13.53 1.14
C ILE A 77 4.18 -12.08 0.73
N PHE A 78 4.02 -11.78 -0.56
CA PHE A 78 4.14 -10.41 -1.07
C PHE A 78 2.78 -9.71 -0.93
N THR A 79 2.64 -8.91 0.13
CA THR A 79 1.36 -8.35 0.56
C THR A 79 1.40 -6.84 0.68
N LYS A 80 0.23 -6.20 0.68
CA LYS A 80 0.08 -4.77 0.87
C LYS A 80 0.36 -4.38 2.33
N THR A 81 1.47 -3.67 2.54
CA THR A 81 1.93 -3.24 3.87
C THR A 81 1.48 -1.82 4.22
N SER A 82 1.18 -0.99 3.21
CA SER A 82 0.64 0.36 3.41
C SER A 82 -0.13 0.84 2.18
N GLY A 83 -0.89 1.94 2.32
CA GLY A 83 -1.63 2.56 1.22
C GLY A 83 -3.06 2.94 1.62
N THR A 84 -3.97 2.92 0.65
CA THR A 84 -5.38 3.31 0.81
C THR A 84 -6.35 2.20 0.42
N GLY A 85 -7.57 2.28 0.97
CA GLY A 85 -8.71 1.59 0.37
C GLY A 85 -9.23 2.34 -0.88
N ALA A 86 -10.48 2.10 -1.23
CA ALA A 86 -11.17 2.82 -2.29
C ALA A 86 -11.50 4.27 -1.89
N ILE A 87 -10.93 5.25 -2.59
CA ILE A 87 -11.17 6.67 -2.36
C ILE A 87 -11.75 7.30 -3.63
N PRO A 88 -12.88 8.02 -3.57
CA PRO A 88 -13.33 8.84 -4.69
C PRO A 88 -12.31 9.93 -5.00
N THR A 89 -11.86 10.01 -6.24
CA THR A 89 -10.81 10.96 -6.66
C THR A 89 -11.22 11.69 -7.92
N VAL A 90 -10.98 13.01 -7.96
CA VAL A 90 -11.14 13.85 -9.14
C VAL A 90 -9.78 14.29 -9.63
N MET A 91 -9.46 13.99 -10.88
CA MET A 91 -8.22 14.40 -11.52
C MET A 91 -8.55 15.34 -12.67
N THR A 92 -7.78 16.43 -12.79
CA THR A 92 -7.89 17.34 -13.93
C THR A 92 -6.61 17.27 -14.73
N PHE A 93 -6.72 16.97 -16.01
CA PHE A 93 -5.61 16.90 -16.94
C PHE A 93 -5.72 17.99 -18.00
N THR A 94 -4.59 18.56 -18.40
CA THR A 94 -4.48 19.21 -19.70
C THR A 94 -3.96 18.21 -20.72
N TYR A 95 -4.16 18.47 -22.00
CA TYR A 95 -3.68 17.61 -23.08
C TYR A 95 -3.30 18.41 -24.32
N ASN A 96 -2.29 17.92 -25.03
CA ASN A 96 -1.87 18.51 -26.31
C ASN A 96 -2.54 17.82 -27.51
N GLU A 97 -2.27 18.31 -28.72
CA GLU A 97 -2.82 17.77 -29.97
C GLU A 97 -2.38 16.33 -30.27
N LEU A 98 -1.33 15.83 -29.60
CA LEU A 98 -0.84 14.46 -29.70
C LEU A 98 -1.50 13.51 -28.68
N GLY A 99 -2.37 14.02 -27.81
CA GLY A 99 -3.02 13.23 -26.76
C GLY A 99 -2.07 12.84 -25.62
N GLU A 100 -1.05 13.66 -25.35
CA GLU A 100 -0.23 13.54 -24.15
C GLU A 100 -0.92 14.30 -23.01
N TYR A 101 -1.13 13.62 -21.88
CA TYR A 101 -1.86 14.16 -20.73
C TYR A 101 -0.89 14.59 -19.64
N GLU A 102 -1.12 15.77 -19.06
CA GLU A 102 -0.38 16.28 -17.90
C GLU A 102 -1.37 16.59 -16.78
N LEU A 103 -1.10 16.06 -15.58
CA LEU A 103 -1.92 16.28 -14.40
C LEU A 103 -1.80 17.73 -13.93
N LEU A 104 -2.92 18.44 -13.87
CA LEU A 104 -3.01 19.78 -13.30
C LEU A 104 -3.40 19.75 -11.82
N ASP A 105 -4.30 18.84 -11.45
CA ASP A 105 -4.88 18.81 -10.11
C ASP A 105 -5.39 17.42 -9.73
N TYR A 106 -5.28 17.09 -8.45
CA TYR A 106 -5.69 15.82 -7.85
C TYR A 106 -6.43 16.13 -6.53
N GLN A 107 -7.72 15.79 -6.46
CA GLN A 107 -8.58 16.11 -5.33
C GLN A 107 -9.32 14.89 -4.80
N GLU A 108 -9.30 14.72 -3.48
CA GLU A 108 -10.08 13.73 -2.72
C GLU A 108 -11.08 14.45 -1.79
N PRO A 109 -12.25 13.85 -1.51
CA PRO A 109 -13.11 14.30 -0.42
C PRO A 109 -12.35 14.34 0.91
N ARG A 110 -12.76 15.24 1.80
CA ARG A 110 -12.24 15.31 3.16
C ARG A 110 -12.77 14.16 4.02
N ASP A 111 -12.14 13.91 5.15
CA ASP A 111 -12.59 12.88 6.08
C ASP A 111 -13.67 13.35 7.07
N GLY A 112 -14.28 12.39 7.75
CA GLY A 112 -15.17 12.61 8.88
C GLY A 112 -16.46 13.35 8.50
N SER A 113 -16.85 14.33 9.32
CA SER A 113 -18.07 15.12 9.09
C SER A 113 -18.04 15.93 7.79
N GLU A 114 -16.85 16.18 7.24
CA GLU A 114 -16.64 16.95 6.01
C GLU A 114 -16.69 16.09 4.74
N TYR A 115 -16.78 14.76 4.87
CA TYR A 115 -16.81 13.84 3.74
C TYR A 115 -17.98 14.11 2.80
N ALA A 116 -19.21 14.03 3.31
CA ALA A 116 -20.37 14.21 2.45
C ALA A 116 -20.45 15.62 1.80
N PRO A 117 -20.19 16.74 2.52
CA PRO A 117 -20.15 18.07 1.91
C PRO A 117 -19.07 18.23 0.84
N SER A 118 -17.85 17.75 1.10
CA SER A 118 -16.74 17.87 0.14
C SER A 118 -16.96 17.01 -1.10
N LEU A 119 -17.48 15.80 -0.95
CA LEU A 119 -17.83 14.93 -2.07
C LEU A 119 -18.87 15.58 -3.00
N LYS A 120 -19.93 16.17 -2.44
CA LYS A 120 -20.94 16.89 -3.24
C LYS A 120 -20.40 18.11 -3.97
N LYS A 121 -19.33 18.71 -3.46
CA LYS A 121 -18.64 19.83 -4.12
C LYS A 121 -17.77 19.37 -5.28
N LEU A 122 -17.13 18.21 -5.14
CA LEU A 122 -16.18 17.68 -6.13
C LEU A 122 -16.87 16.92 -7.27
N PHE A 123 -17.96 16.21 -7.00
CA PHE A 123 -18.58 15.30 -7.95
C PHE A 123 -19.92 15.82 -8.49
N PRO A 124 -20.25 15.55 -9.77
CA PRO A 124 -21.54 15.90 -10.36
C PRO A 124 -22.69 15.14 -9.68
N GLU A 125 -23.89 15.73 -9.69
CA GLU A 125 -25.07 15.23 -8.96
C GLU A 125 -25.39 13.75 -9.28
N SER A 126 -25.18 13.33 -10.53
CA SER A 126 -25.39 11.95 -10.99
C SER A 126 -24.50 10.93 -10.27
N LEU A 127 -23.30 11.32 -9.83
CA LEU A 127 -22.33 10.45 -9.15
C LEU A 127 -22.42 10.53 -7.63
N GLN A 128 -23.01 11.59 -7.06
CA GLN A 128 -23.02 11.81 -5.61
C GLN A 128 -23.74 10.71 -4.83
N LYS A 129 -24.95 10.32 -5.27
CA LYS A 129 -25.74 9.28 -4.58
C LYS A 129 -25.02 7.93 -4.52
N PRO A 130 -24.55 7.34 -5.63
CA PRO A 130 -23.88 6.03 -5.58
C PRO A 130 -22.59 6.05 -4.75
N LEU A 131 -21.84 7.16 -4.80
CA LEU A 131 -20.62 7.33 -4.00
C LEU A 131 -20.92 7.42 -2.50
N LEU A 132 -21.93 8.21 -2.09
CA LEU A 132 -22.30 8.35 -0.68
C LEU A 132 -22.94 7.10 -0.10
N SER A 133 -23.61 6.30 -0.92
CA SER A 133 -24.22 5.04 -0.46
C SER A 133 -23.24 3.86 -0.40
N GLY A 134 -22.01 4.01 -0.92
CA GLY A 134 -21.05 2.91 -1.01
C GLY A 134 -21.47 1.79 -1.95
N ASN A 135 -22.34 2.08 -2.94
CA ASN A 135 -22.91 1.07 -3.84
C ASN A 135 -22.09 0.90 -5.12
N ILE A 136 -20.79 1.17 -5.05
CA ILE A 136 -19.88 0.97 -6.18
C ILE A 136 -19.02 -0.24 -5.84
N ASP A 137 -19.04 -1.21 -6.76
CA ASP A 137 -18.16 -2.36 -6.66
C ASP A 137 -16.71 -1.89 -6.85
N THR A 138 -15.88 -2.20 -5.87
CA THR A 138 -14.48 -1.78 -5.79
C THR A 138 -13.53 -2.99 -5.77
N THR A 139 -14.05 -4.20 -5.96
CA THR A 139 -13.26 -5.43 -5.97
C THR A 139 -12.19 -5.45 -7.06
N ASP A 140 -12.43 -4.76 -8.18
CA ASP A 140 -11.46 -4.68 -9.28
C ASP A 140 -10.19 -3.91 -8.91
N LEU A 141 -10.26 -2.99 -7.94
CA LEU A 141 -9.12 -2.19 -7.51
C LEU A 141 -8.00 -3.07 -6.91
N ASP A 142 -8.39 -4.07 -6.11
CA ASP A 142 -7.42 -4.96 -5.47
C ASP A 142 -6.84 -5.93 -6.51
N ARG A 143 -7.67 -6.44 -7.42
CA ARG A 143 -7.21 -7.26 -8.55
C ARG A 143 -6.17 -6.54 -9.42
N GLN A 144 -6.39 -5.25 -9.72
CA GLN A 144 -5.43 -4.45 -10.49
C GLN A 144 -4.09 -4.28 -9.76
N GLN A 145 -4.13 -4.05 -8.45
CA GLN A 145 -2.93 -3.93 -7.61
C GLN A 145 -2.16 -5.26 -7.54
N GLU A 146 -2.85 -6.39 -7.32
CA GLU A 146 -2.25 -7.72 -7.28
C GLU A 146 -1.61 -8.09 -8.62
N ALA A 147 -2.30 -7.84 -9.74
CA ALA A 147 -1.74 -8.08 -11.08
C ALA A 147 -0.45 -7.29 -11.33
N GLN A 148 -0.38 -6.03 -10.88
CA GLN A 148 0.84 -5.23 -10.99
C GLN A 148 1.97 -5.78 -10.11
N ALA A 149 1.65 -6.25 -8.90
CA ALA A 149 2.61 -6.86 -7.99
C ALA A 149 3.14 -8.21 -8.55
N GLU A 150 2.29 -9.03 -9.17
CA GLU A 150 2.70 -10.26 -9.85
C GLU A 150 3.68 -9.99 -11.01
N VAL A 151 3.37 -8.99 -11.85
CA VAL A 151 4.26 -8.55 -12.94
C VAL A 151 5.60 -8.07 -12.38
N TYR A 152 5.59 -7.32 -11.28
CA TYR A 152 6.82 -6.90 -10.60
C TYR A 152 7.66 -8.10 -10.14
N LEU A 153 7.06 -9.08 -9.47
CA LEU A 153 7.76 -10.30 -9.03
C LEU A 153 8.40 -11.06 -10.19
N GLN A 154 7.67 -11.21 -11.30
CA GLN A 154 8.19 -11.83 -12.53
C GLN A 154 9.41 -11.07 -13.07
N ASN A 155 9.36 -9.74 -13.10
CA ASN A 155 10.46 -8.90 -13.60
C ASN A 155 11.73 -9.00 -12.75
N ILE A 156 11.61 -9.25 -11.44
CA ILE A 156 12.75 -9.48 -10.55
C ILE A 156 13.12 -10.97 -10.41
N GLY A 157 12.45 -11.86 -11.14
CA GLY A 157 12.72 -13.30 -11.13
C GLY A 157 12.30 -14.03 -9.84
N ARG A 158 11.33 -13.49 -9.10
CA ARG A 158 10.80 -14.07 -7.85
C ARG A 158 9.44 -14.71 -8.09
N SER A 159 9.16 -15.77 -7.35
CA SER A 159 7.86 -16.43 -7.31
C SER A 159 7.40 -16.49 -5.86
N ALA A 160 6.31 -15.81 -5.55
CA ALA A 160 5.68 -15.81 -4.23
C ALA A 160 4.17 -15.63 -4.37
N GLN A 161 3.45 -15.98 -3.31
CA GLN A 161 2.03 -15.64 -3.22
C GLN A 161 1.88 -14.12 -3.14
N VAL A 162 1.00 -13.57 -3.97
CA VAL A 162 0.59 -12.17 -3.92
C VAL A 162 -0.82 -12.13 -3.34
N GLN A 163 -1.04 -11.27 -2.34
CA GLN A 163 -2.38 -10.99 -1.83
C GLN A 163 -2.44 -9.61 -1.19
N ILE A 164 -3.54 -8.89 -1.40
CA ILE A 164 -3.84 -7.67 -0.66
C ILE A 164 -4.35 -7.95 0.75
N ASP A 165 -5.00 -9.10 0.93
CA ASP A 165 -5.59 -9.47 2.20
C ASP A 165 -4.55 -9.55 3.32
N TYR A 166 -5.02 -9.17 4.51
CA TYR A 166 -4.21 -9.17 5.71
C TYR A 166 -3.56 -10.54 5.96
N VAL A 167 -2.23 -10.56 6.03
CA VAL A 167 -1.46 -11.72 6.49
C VAL A 167 -1.57 -11.81 8.00
N GLU A 168 -2.03 -12.96 8.51
CA GLU A 168 -2.19 -13.16 9.95
C GLU A 168 -0.84 -13.06 10.67
N LYS A 169 -0.82 -12.32 11.78
CA LYS A 169 0.39 -12.01 12.57
C LYS A 169 0.24 -12.55 13.97
N GLN A 170 1.08 -13.49 14.35
CA GLN A 170 1.15 -13.99 15.72
C GLN A 170 1.99 -13.03 16.56
N LEU A 171 1.45 -12.52 17.67
CA LEU A 171 2.21 -11.69 18.60
C LEU A 171 3.04 -12.56 19.55
N PRO A 172 4.19 -12.06 20.04
CA PRO A 172 4.92 -12.73 21.12
C PRO A 172 4.07 -12.84 22.38
N GLU A 173 4.07 -14.01 23.02
CA GLU A 173 3.35 -14.28 24.27
C GLU A 173 4.18 -13.83 25.47
N ILE A 174 4.22 -12.52 25.74
CA ILE A 174 5.00 -11.89 26.81
C ILE A 174 4.19 -10.82 27.54
N ASP A 175 4.71 -10.33 28.67
CA ASP A 175 4.07 -9.21 29.40
C ASP A 175 3.91 -7.98 28.49
N VAL A 176 2.75 -7.33 28.56
CA VAL A 176 2.42 -6.17 27.69
C VAL A 176 3.38 -5.00 27.92
N THR A 177 3.86 -4.80 29.15
CA THR A 177 4.85 -3.77 29.46
C THR A 177 6.20 -4.10 28.83
N ALA A 178 6.63 -5.36 28.90
CA ALA A 178 7.85 -5.81 28.24
C ALA A 178 7.75 -5.68 26.70
N SER A 179 6.58 -6.02 26.14
CA SER A 179 6.27 -5.85 24.71
C SER A 179 6.37 -4.38 24.28
N ASN A 180 5.71 -3.47 25.00
CA ASN A 180 5.79 -2.03 24.70
C ASN A 180 7.22 -1.49 24.77
N LYS A 181 8.01 -1.93 25.77
CA LYS A 181 9.43 -1.55 25.86
C LYS A 181 10.24 -2.04 24.67
N LEU A 182 10.10 -3.31 24.28
CA LEU A 182 10.81 -3.88 23.13
C LEU A 182 10.43 -3.19 21.81
N PHE A 183 9.13 -3.14 21.52
CA PHE A 183 8.64 -2.81 20.18
C PHE A 183 8.31 -1.33 19.99
N SER A 184 8.21 -0.53 21.06
CA SER A 184 7.92 0.91 20.96
C SER A 184 9.01 1.80 21.54
N GLU A 185 9.61 1.44 22.68
CA GLU A 185 10.60 2.31 23.35
C GLU A 185 12.01 2.08 22.80
N LEU A 186 12.49 0.83 22.81
CA LEU A 186 13.82 0.46 22.34
C LEU A 186 13.94 0.60 20.82
N SER A 187 12.90 0.19 20.07
CA SER A 187 12.89 0.29 18.61
C SER A 187 12.91 1.74 18.09
N LYS A 188 12.41 2.71 18.87
CA LYS A 188 12.29 4.11 18.41
C LYS A 188 13.63 4.75 18.01
N HIS A 189 14.71 4.32 18.63
CA HIS A 189 16.05 4.88 18.43
C HIS A 189 17.04 3.88 17.85
N ASP A 190 16.57 2.69 17.48
CA ASP A 190 17.39 1.60 16.96
C ASP A 190 16.81 1.10 15.64
N SER A 191 17.48 1.43 14.53
CA SER A 191 17.00 1.08 13.19
C SER A 191 16.91 -0.43 12.96
N PHE A 192 17.78 -1.23 13.57
CA PHE A 192 17.74 -2.68 13.43
C PHE A 192 16.49 -3.24 14.10
N LEU A 193 16.20 -2.83 15.35
CA LEU A 193 14.98 -3.25 16.05
C LEU A 193 13.72 -2.66 15.39
N ASN A 194 13.79 -1.43 14.90
CA ASN A 194 12.68 -0.79 14.19
C ASN A 194 12.31 -1.52 12.89
N ASN A 195 13.31 -2.13 12.22
CA ASN A 195 13.12 -2.94 11.02
C ASN A 195 12.75 -4.41 11.33
N CYS A 196 12.87 -4.87 12.57
CA CYS A 196 12.29 -6.15 12.95
C CYS A 196 10.75 -6.03 13.06
N PRO A 197 9.98 -7.06 12.66
CA PRO A 197 8.53 -7.03 12.84
C PRO A 197 8.18 -7.06 14.34
N TYR A 198 7.10 -6.38 14.75
CA TYR A 198 6.61 -6.48 16.14
C TYR A 198 5.85 -7.79 16.43
N TRP A 199 5.70 -8.63 15.42
CA TRP A 199 5.06 -9.95 15.44
C TRP A 199 6.09 -11.03 15.17
N LEU A 200 5.77 -12.27 15.56
CA LEU A 200 6.58 -13.44 15.25
C LEU A 200 6.53 -13.74 13.75
N GLY A 201 7.70 -13.83 13.14
CA GLY A 201 7.84 -14.06 11.70
C GLY A 201 8.85 -13.12 11.06
N THR A 202 8.68 -12.92 9.76
CA THR A 202 9.66 -12.20 8.92
C THR A 202 9.03 -11.07 8.13
N ARG A 203 9.85 -10.06 7.83
CA ARG A 203 9.64 -9.15 6.70
C ARG A 203 10.93 -8.92 5.94
N GLU A 204 10.82 -8.54 4.68
CA GLU A 204 11.98 -8.21 3.85
C GLU A 204 12.03 -6.70 3.56
N GLU A 205 13.24 -6.15 3.52
CA GLU A 205 13.51 -4.74 3.18
C GLU A 205 14.68 -4.68 2.19
N ILE A 206 14.63 -3.72 1.25
CA ILE A 206 15.73 -3.47 0.31
C ILE A 206 16.51 -2.24 0.78
N GLU A 207 17.75 -2.44 1.17
CA GLU A 207 18.67 -1.38 1.60
C GLU A 207 19.82 -1.27 0.60
N GLU A 208 19.95 -0.13 -0.05
CA GLU A 208 21.00 0.12 -1.05
C GLU A 208 21.06 -0.95 -2.16
N GLY A 209 19.90 -1.49 -2.53
CA GLY A 209 19.77 -2.55 -3.54
C GLY A 209 20.07 -3.97 -3.04
N ILE A 210 20.34 -4.14 -1.74
CA ILE A 210 20.53 -5.44 -1.10
C ILE A 210 19.28 -5.80 -0.31
N ARG A 211 18.74 -6.99 -0.55
CA ARG A 211 17.62 -7.51 0.22
C ARG A 211 18.09 -8.10 1.54
N TYR A 212 17.43 -7.70 2.62
CA TYR A 212 17.60 -8.25 3.95
C TYR A 212 16.29 -8.84 4.46
N ILE A 213 16.40 -9.92 5.22
CA ILE A 213 15.30 -10.57 5.91
C ILE A 213 15.44 -10.23 7.39
N TYR A 214 14.44 -9.53 7.92
CA TYR A 214 14.31 -9.20 9.32
C TYR A 214 13.33 -10.16 9.99
N GLU A 215 13.73 -10.72 11.13
CA GLU A 215 12.94 -11.72 11.84
C GLU A 215 12.80 -11.37 13.31
N THR A 216 11.61 -11.63 13.85
CA THR A 216 11.36 -11.71 15.29
C THR A 216 10.90 -13.13 15.61
N ALA A 217 11.60 -13.78 16.53
CA ALA A 217 11.30 -15.13 16.98
C ALA A 217 11.19 -15.20 18.50
N GLN A 218 10.34 -16.11 19.00
CA GLN A 218 10.19 -16.39 20.42
C GLN A 218 10.64 -17.82 20.71
N SER A 219 11.37 -17.99 21.80
CA SER A 219 11.75 -19.30 22.35
C SER A 219 11.72 -19.25 23.88
N LYS A 220 12.00 -20.38 24.52
CA LYS A 220 12.07 -20.52 25.97
C LYS A 220 13.49 -20.92 26.38
N ALA A 221 14.01 -20.30 27.44
CA ALA A 221 15.20 -20.75 28.13
C ALA A 221 14.90 -22.05 28.92
N ASP A 222 15.95 -22.71 29.44
CA ASP A 222 15.83 -23.97 30.19
C ASP A 222 14.93 -23.86 31.43
N ASP A 223 14.82 -22.65 32.01
CA ASP A 223 13.98 -22.35 33.17
C ASP A 223 12.54 -21.93 32.79
N GLY A 224 12.20 -21.93 31.50
CA GLY A 224 10.89 -21.52 30.99
C GLY A 224 10.72 -20.02 30.77
N THR A 225 11.77 -19.22 30.94
CA THR A 225 11.76 -17.78 30.66
C THR A 225 11.68 -17.50 29.16
N ASP A 226 10.90 -16.51 28.76
CA ASP A 226 10.78 -16.11 27.34
C ASP A 226 12.05 -15.43 26.83
N LEU A 227 12.45 -15.83 25.64
CA LEU A 227 13.54 -15.24 24.87
C LEU A 227 12.99 -14.70 23.56
N ILE A 228 13.11 -13.39 23.35
CA ILE A 228 12.81 -12.74 22.07
C ILE A 228 14.11 -12.55 21.30
N THR A 229 14.19 -13.12 20.12
CA THR A 229 15.33 -13.02 19.22
C THR A 229 14.96 -12.15 18.02
N PHE A 230 15.76 -11.14 17.78
CA PHE A 230 15.76 -10.32 16.58
C PHE A 230 16.91 -10.74 15.69
N SER A 231 16.68 -10.89 14.39
CA SER A 231 17.73 -11.19 13.44
C SER A 231 17.60 -10.42 12.14
N LYS A 232 18.75 -10.12 11.52
CA LYS A 232 18.87 -9.60 10.15
C LYS A 232 19.79 -10.55 9.40
N THR A 233 19.28 -11.10 8.31
CA THR A 233 20.02 -12.02 7.44
C THR A 233 19.99 -11.53 5.99
N LYS A 234 20.98 -11.94 5.21
CA LYS A 234 20.96 -11.80 3.75
C LYS A 234 20.14 -12.93 3.12
N GLU A 235 19.80 -12.81 1.84
CA GLU A 235 19.10 -13.86 1.09
C GLU A 235 19.85 -15.22 1.07
N ASP A 236 21.18 -15.20 1.15
CA ASP A 236 22.01 -16.42 1.23
C ASP A 236 22.04 -17.06 2.64
N GLY A 237 21.31 -16.48 3.58
CA GLY A 237 21.25 -16.91 4.99
C GLY A 237 22.39 -16.40 5.85
N ALA A 238 23.31 -15.56 5.32
CA ALA A 238 24.38 -14.99 6.13
C ALA A 238 23.80 -14.05 7.20
N MET A 239 24.15 -14.33 8.45
CA MET A 239 23.75 -13.51 9.61
C MET A 239 24.51 -12.18 9.58
N VAL A 240 23.75 -11.08 9.61
CA VAL A 240 24.29 -9.71 9.67
C VAL A 240 24.28 -9.22 11.10
N GLU A 241 23.15 -9.37 11.78
CA GLU A 241 22.96 -8.92 13.15
C GLU A 241 21.95 -9.81 13.87
N LYS A 242 22.22 -10.10 15.14
CA LYS A 242 21.33 -10.87 16.00
C LYS A 242 21.35 -10.27 17.40
N ARG A 243 20.18 -10.08 17.99
CA ARG A 243 20.04 -9.64 19.38
C ARG A 243 19.01 -10.50 20.09
N VAL A 244 19.28 -10.86 21.33
CA VAL A 244 18.39 -11.70 22.15
C VAL A 244 18.05 -10.95 23.43
N TYR A 245 16.78 -10.97 23.80
CA TYR A 245 16.27 -10.37 25.02
C TYR A 245 15.59 -11.44 25.85
N MET A 246 16.01 -11.56 27.11
CA MET A 246 15.35 -12.37 28.12
C MET A 246 14.26 -11.56 28.79
N ILE A 247 13.04 -12.07 28.88
CA ILE A 247 11.92 -11.36 29.48
C ILE A 247 11.81 -11.71 30.96
N VAL A 248 12.18 -10.78 31.84
CA VAL A 248 12.11 -10.95 33.30
C VAL A 248 11.00 -10.07 33.85
N GLY A 249 9.81 -10.66 34.01
CA GLY A 249 8.61 -9.91 34.39
C GLY A 249 8.26 -8.86 33.33
N GLN A 250 8.43 -7.58 33.67
CA GLN A 250 8.13 -6.43 32.81
C GLN A 250 9.36 -5.85 32.10
N GLU A 251 10.52 -6.49 32.27
CA GLU A 251 11.81 -5.99 31.77
C GLU A 251 12.39 -6.90 30.70
N PRO A 252 12.60 -6.40 29.46
CA PRO A 252 13.41 -7.07 28.47
C PRO A 252 14.91 -6.82 28.74
N MET A 253 15.62 -7.87 29.12
CA MET A 253 17.04 -7.82 29.44
C MET A 253 17.88 -8.31 28.26
N PRO A 254 18.72 -7.46 27.62
CA PRO A 254 19.57 -7.90 26.53
C PRO A 254 20.58 -8.96 27.00
N ILE A 255 20.71 -10.03 26.22
CA ILE A 255 21.73 -11.05 26.40
C ILE A 255 22.90 -10.70 25.48
N TYR A 256 23.99 -10.23 26.08
CA TYR A 256 25.23 -10.02 25.35
C TYR A 256 26.07 -11.31 25.40
N PRO A 257 26.66 -11.73 24.26
CA PRO A 257 27.68 -12.79 24.26
C PRO A 257 28.95 -12.37 25.02
#